data_AF-A0A7Z0ABZ9-F1
#
_entry.id   AF-A0A7Z0ABZ9-F1
#
_cell.length_a   1.000
_cell.length_b   1.000
_cell.length_c   1.000
_cell.angle_alpha   90.00
_cell.angle_beta   90.00
_cell.angle_gamma   90.00
#
_symmetry.space_group_name_H-M   'P 1'
#
loop_
_entity.id
_entity.type
_entity.pdbx_description
1 polymer ?
#
loop_
_entity_poly.entity_id
_entity_poly.type
_entity_poly.pdbx_seq_one_letter_code
_entity_poly.pdbx_strand_id
1 'polypeptide(L)'
;MRELRGARVGEEAGDTAGENLIMRRAVRGVWPHLPVLLIGSIAVCAGAAIATLIAPGLTPVSVLVIALLVIPPFAALIAVANGIVVRGDATVRQWGGSLIRSGWRAVTVAVPPVVALALLLTAVEVWRISGQSWVLVPLGVAATVSAIGVLGLTAALPLALERPGLRGTALWLSALFLVAKRPLSFIAVACLAGMGIWAATAWTASLLLLLPAPVALVASAAVWTSAARLGLAAPKE
;
A
#
# COMPACT_ATOMS: atom_id res chain seq x y z
N MET A 1 34.49 -18.25 -17.29
CA MET A 1 33.96 -18.05 -15.93
C MET A 1 34.29 -16.69 -15.31
N ARG A 2 35.49 -16.10 -15.47
CA ARG A 2 35.81 -14.75 -14.93
C ARG A 2 34.99 -13.61 -15.56
N GLU A 3 34.68 -13.67 -16.85
CA GLU A 3 33.91 -12.62 -17.54
C GLU A 3 32.45 -12.50 -17.05
N LEU A 4 31.80 -13.62 -16.74
CA LEU A 4 30.45 -13.63 -16.16
C LEU A 4 30.40 -13.01 -14.74
N ARG A 5 31.54 -12.97 -14.03
CA ARG A 5 31.64 -12.34 -12.71
C ARG A 5 31.80 -10.81 -12.84
N GLY A 6 32.49 -10.33 -13.87
CA GLY A 6 32.63 -8.90 -14.15
C GLY A 6 31.32 -8.24 -14.58
N ALA A 7 30.52 -8.91 -15.42
CA ALA A 7 29.22 -8.42 -15.85
C ALA A 7 28.23 -8.25 -14.68
N ARG A 8 28.17 -9.23 -13.76
CA ARG A 8 27.30 -9.16 -12.57
C ARG A 8 27.67 -8.04 -11.61
N VAL A 9 28.97 -7.80 -11.38
CA VAL A 9 29.41 -6.72 -10.48
C VAL A 9 29.09 -5.34 -11.08
N GLY A 10 29.20 -5.18 -12.41
CA GLY A 10 28.77 -3.96 -13.10
C GLY A 10 27.26 -3.72 -13.02
N GLU A 11 26.47 -4.78 -13.13
CA GLU A 11 25.00 -4.74 -13.04
C GLU A 11 24.53 -4.43 -11.60
N GLU A 12 25.15 -5.03 -10.59
CA GLU A 12 24.88 -4.75 -9.16
C GLU A 12 25.28 -3.31 -8.75
N ALA A 13 26.38 -2.79 -9.29
CA ALA A 13 26.82 -1.42 -9.05
C ALA A 13 25.88 -0.38 -9.69
N GLY A 14 25.35 -0.65 -10.89
CA GLY A 14 24.36 0.21 -11.53
C GLY A 14 23.02 0.22 -10.79
N ASP A 15 22.61 -0.94 -10.27
CA ASP A 15 21.37 -1.11 -9.54
C ASP A 15 21.36 -0.33 -8.20
N THR A 16 22.44 -0.42 -7.43
CA THR A 16 22.59 0.31 -6.16
C THR A 16 22.64 1.83 -6.36
N ALA A 17 23.23 2.33 -7.45
CA ALA A 17 23.26 3.76 -7.76
C ALA A 17 21.85 4.31 -8.07
N GLY A 18 21.05 3.56 -8.85
CA GLY A 18 19.66 3.92 -9.16
C GLY A 18 18.77 3.94 -7.92
N GLU A 19 18.89 2.93 -7.05
CA GLU A 19 18.14 2.86 -5.79
C GLU A 19 18.47 4.03 -4.85
N ASN A 20 19.75 4.35 -4.69
CA ASN A 20 20.19 5.49 -3.87
C ASN A 20 19.67 6.82 -4.39
N LEU A 21 19.59 7.00 -5.71
CA LEU A 21 19.01 8.22 -6.31
C LEU A 21 17.51 8.33 -6.04
N ILE A 22 16.75 7.23 -6.16
CA ILE A 22 15.32 7.19 -5.86
C ILE A 22 15.07 7.50 -4.38
N MET A 23 15.81 6.87 -3.47
CA MET A 23 15.69 7.13 -2.03
C MET A 23 16.04 8.58 -1.69
N ARG A 24 17.12 9.13 -2.26
CA ARG A 24 17.53 10.51 -2.00
C ARG A 24 16.51 11.52 -2.54
N ARG A 25 15.90 11.25 -3.70
CA ARG A 25 14.80 12.06 -4.24
C ARG A 25 13.57 11.96 -3.35
N ALA A 26 13.20 10.77 -2.90
CA ALA A 26 12.08 10.59 -1.98
C ALA A 26 12.29 11.40 -0.69
N VAL A 27 13.44 11.26 -0.03
CA VAL A 27 13.74 11.98 1.23
C VAL A 27 13.80 13.50 1.04
N ARG A 28 14.43 13.99 -0.04
CA ARG A 28 14.51 15.44 -0.29
C ARG A 28 13.18 16.03 -0.76
N GLY A 29 12.43 15.30 -1.58
CA GLY A 29 11.14 15.73 -2.12
C GLY A 29 10.03 15.75 -1.09
N VAL A 30 10.18 15.06 0.05
CA VAL A 30 9.19 15.10 1.13
C VAL A 30 9.06 16.49 1.73
N TRP A 31 10.16 17.22 1.93
CA TRP A 31 10.15 18.49 2.66
C TRP A 31 9.29 19.58 2.01
N PRO A 32 9.40 19.86 0.68
CA PRO A 32 8.54 20.84 0.02
C PRO A 32 7.06 20.45 -0.02
N HIS A 33 6.76 19.15 0.02
CA HIS A 33 5.40 18.62 -0.14
C HIS A 33 4.75 18.16 1.17
N LEU A 34 5.38 18.45 2.32
CA LEU A 34 4.84 18.18 3.65
C LEU A 34 3.38 18.62 3.84
N PRO A 35 2.95 19.84 3.39
CA PRO A 35 1.56 20.26 3.56
C PRO A 35 0.56 19.34 2.83
N VAL A 36 0.90 18.90 1.62
CA VAL A 36 0.04 18.00 0.83
C VAL A 36 -0.05 16.62 1.50
N LEU A 37 1.08 16.11 1.97
CA LEU A 37 1.15 14.83 2.68
C LEU A 37 0.36 14.87 3.99
N LEU A 38 0.41 15.99 4.71
CA LEU A 38 -0.31 16.19 5.96
C LEU A 38 -1.82 16.29 5.74
N ILE A 39 -2.27 17.04 4.72
CA ILE A 39 -3.70 17.09 4.33
C ILE A 39 -4.22 15.70 3.95
N GLY A 40 -3.46 14.96 3.14
CA GLY A 40 -3.84 13.61 2.76
C GLY A 40 -3.91 12.67 3.97
N SER A 41 -2.97 12.78 4.90
CA SER A 41 -2.97 11.96 6.13
C SER A 41 -4.13 12.32 7.06
N ILE A 42 -4.46 13.61 7.21
CA ILE A 42 -5.67 14.06 7.91
C ILE A 42 -6.92 13.45 7.28
N ALA A 43 -7.02 13.44 5.94
CA ALA A 43 -8.18 12.87 5.26
C ALA A 43 -8.30 11.36 5.49
N VAL A 44 -7.18 10.62 5.46
CA VAL A 44 -7.13 9.18 5.78
C VAL A 44 -7.57 8.93 7.23
N CYS A 45 -7.04 9.70 8.19
CA CYS A 45 -7.39 9.58 9.60
C CYS A 45 -8.84 9.99 9.87
N ALA A 46 -9.35 11.03 9.21
CA ALA A 46 -10.75 11.44 9.30
C ALA A 46 -11.67 10.34 8.78
N GLY A 47 -11.34 9.72 7.63
CA GLY A 47 -12.07 8.57 7.11
C GLY A 47 -12.08 7.39 8.08
N ALA A 48 -10.94 7.09 8.71
CA ALA A 48 -10.85 6.05 9.73
C ALA A 48 -11.67 6.40 10.98
N ALA A 49 -11.59 7.64 11.47
CA ALA A 49 -12.35 8.10 12.63
C ALA A 49 -13.87 8.03 12.39
N ILE A 50 -14.34 8.51 11.24
CA ILE A 50 -15.74 8.41 10.83
C ILE A 50 -16.18 6.94 10.77
N ALA A 51 -15.36 6.06 10.19
CA ALA A 51 -15.66 4.63 10.14
C ALA A 51 -15.80 4.01 11.54
N THR A 52 -14.93 4.36 12.48
CA THR A 52 -15.01 3.89 13.87
C THR A 52 -16.22 4.42 14.63
N LEU A 53 -16.70 5.62 14.28
CA LEU A 53 -17.92 6.19 14.87
C LEU A 53 -19.19 5.50 14.33
N ILE A 54 -19.21 5.13 13.05
CA ILE A 54 -20.35 4.46 12.41
C ILE A 54 -20.48 3.02 12.89
N ALA A 55 -19.37 2.29 12.99
CA ALA A 55 -19.34 0.87 13.35
C ALA A 55 -18.23 0.62 14.39
N PRO A 56 -18.48 0.88 15.68
CA PRO A 56 -17.49 0.66 16.71
C PRO A 56 -17.14 -0.83 16.81
N GLY A 57 -15.83 -1.12 16.84
CA GLY A 57 -15.29 -2.47 16.97
C GLY A 57 -14.78 -3.10 15.66
N LEU A 58 -14.21 -4.30 15.79
CA LEU A 58 -13.69 -5.09 14.66
C LEU A 58 -14.79 -6.01 14.12
N THR A 59 -15.73 -5.44 13.38
CA THR A 59 -16.82 -6.18 12.73
C THR A 59 -16.54 -6.30 11.22
N PRO A 60 -17.11 -7.30 10.53
CA PRO A 60 -17.01 -7.40 9.07
C PRO A 60 -17.52 -6.13 8.37
N VAL A 61 -18.56 -5.50 8.94
CA VAL A 61 -19.14 -4.25 8.44
C VAL A 61 -18.16 -3.09 8.65
N SER A 62 -17.50 -2.99 9.80
CA SER A 62 -16.53 -1.91 10.04
C SER A 62 -15.35 -1.99 9.07
N VAL A 63 -14.88 -3.19 8.71
CA VAL A 63 -13.84 -3.36 7.67
C VAL A 63 -14.30 -2.84 6.31
N LEU A 64 -15.53 -3.10 5.90
CA LEU A 64 -16.09 -2.60 4.64
C LEU A 64 -16.24 -1.08 4.64
N VAL A 65 -16.70 -0.50 5.76
CA VAL A 65 -16.85 0.95 5.93
C VAL A 65 -15.49 1.65 5.96
N ILE A 66 -14.52 1.11 6.71
CA ILE A 66 -13.14 1.59 6.74
C ILE A 66 -12.56 1.56 5.34
N ALA A 67 -12.69 0.44 4.63
CA ALA A 67 -12.23 0.31 3.26
C ALA A 67 -12.81 1.41 2.36
N LEU A 68 -14.13 1.58 2.36
CA LEU A 68 -14.80 2.55 1.52
C LEU A 68 -14.36 4.00 1.80
N LEU A 69 -14.12 4.35 3.07
CA LEU A 69 -13.74 5.71 3.48
C LEU A 69 -12.25 6.00 3.41
N VAL A 70 -11.40 5.00 3.66
CA VAL A 70 -9.94 5.16 3.80
C VAL A 70 -9.21 4.90 2.48
N ILE A 71 -9.69 3.98 1.64
CA ILE A 71 -9.01 3.63 0.39
C ILE A 71 -8.96 4.80 -0.59
N PRO A 72 -10.03 5.56 -0.86
CA PRO A 72 -9.96 6.70 -1.76
C PRO A 72 -8.92 7.77 -1.36
N PRO A 73 -8.91 8.32 -0.12
CA PRO A 73 -7.90 9.31 0.27
C PRO A 73 -6.50 8.70 0.31
N PHE A 74 -6.36 7.43 0.68
CA PHE A 74 -5.07 6.74 0.64
C PHE A 74 -4.55 6.55 -0.79
N ALA A 75 -5.41 6.22 -1.75
CA ALA A 75 -5.04 6.12 -3.15
C ALA A 75 -4.63 7.48 -3.74
N ALA A 76 -5.31 8.56 -3.37
CA ALA A 76 -4.91 9.91 -3.72
C ALA A 76 -3.54 10.27 -3.13
N LEU A 77 -3.25 9.82 -1.89
CA LEU A 77 -1.95 9.99 -1.26
C LEU A 77 -0.84 9.20 -1.98
N ILE A 78 -1.11 7.96 -2.41
CA ILE A 78 -0.19 7.16 -3.25
C ILE A 78 0.08 7.85 -4.59
N ALA A 79 -0.94 8.43 -5.23
CA ALA A 79 -0.76 9.17 -6.48
C ALA A 79 0.18 10.39 -6.30
N VAL A 80 0.03 11.13 -5.19
CA VAL A 80 0.94 12.23 -4.81
C VAL A 80 2.34 11.67 -4.55
N ALA A 81 2.48 10.60 -3.77
CA ALA A 81 3.77 9.96 -3.49
C ALA A 81 4.48 9.51 -4.77
N ASN A 82 3.75 8.91 -5.72
CA ASN A 82 4.27 8.58 -7.04
C ASN A 82 4.72 9.82 -7.82
N GLY A 83 3.94 10.90 -7.79
CA GLY A 83 4.31 12.18 -8.39
C GLY A 83 5.64 12.73 -7.84
N ILE A 84 5.82 12.69 -6.52
CA ILE A 84 7.07 13.13 -5.86
C ILE A 84 8.25 12.24 -6.27
N VAL A 85 8.07 10.92 -6.25
CA VAL A 85 9.16 9.97 -6.55
C VAL A 85 9.56 10.00 -8.02
N VAL A 86 8.58 10.09 -8.93
CA VAL A 86 8.81 10.00 -10.38
C VAL A 86 9.09 11.37 -11.01
N ARG A 87 8.27 12.39 -10.69
CA ARG A 87 8.25 13.69 -11.38
C ARG A 87 8.86 14.82 -10.57
N GLY A 88 9.04 14.63 -9.25
CA GLY A 88 9.56 15.66 -8.35
C GLY A 88 8.57 16.78 -8.02
N ASP A 89 7.33 16.71 -8.52
CA ASP A 89 6.30 17.72 -8.32
C ASP A 89 5.00 17.09 -7.82
N ALA A 90 4.44 17.67 -6.76
CA ALA A 90 3.10 17.34 -6.27
C ALA A 90 2.33 18.57 -5.77
N THR A 91 1.10 18.72 -6.23
CA THR A 91 0.23 19.85 -5.86
C THR A 91 -1.05 19.39 -5.17
N VAL A 92 -1.60 20.19 -4.25
CA VAL A 92 -2.93 19.96 -3.61
C VAL A 92 -4.03 19.74 -4.65
N ARG A 93 -3.99 20.50 -5.76
CA ARG A 93 -4.95 20.36 -6.88
C ARG A 93 -4.88 18.98 -7.54
N GLN A 94 -3.68 18.40 -7.65
CA GLN A 94 -3.51 17.05 -8.20
C GLN A 94 -4.07 16.01 -7.22
N TRP A 95 -3.89 16.20 -5.90
CA TRP A 95 -4.48 15.32 -4.89
C TRP A 95 -6.01 15.29 -5.00
N GLY A 96 -6.67 16.45 -5.00
CA GLY A 96 -8.13 16.53 -5.13
C GLY A 96 -8.64 15.97 -6.46
N GLY A 97 -7.94 16.27 -7.56
CA GLY A 97 -8.26 15.71 -8.87
C GLY A 97 -8.04 14.20 -8.99
N SER A 98 -7.09 13.64 -8.22
CA SER A 98 -6.86 12.19 -8.15
C SER A 98 -7.92 11.49 -7.31
N LEU A 99 -8.35 12.12 -6.20
CA LEU A 99 -9.41 11.59 -5.34
C LEU A 99 -10.70 11.33 -6.12
N ILE A 100 -11.14 12.29 -6.93
CA ILE A 100 -12.38 12.19 -7.72
C ILE A 100 -12.23 11.18 -8.86
N ARG A 101 -11.12 11.21 -9.60
CA ARG A 101 -10.94 10.38 -10.81
C ARG A 101 -10.58 8.92 -10.49
N SER A 102 -9.80 8.71 -9.44
CA SER A 102 -9.19 7.41 -9.14
C SER A 102 -9.80 6.74 -7.91
N GLY A 103 -10.58 7.45 -7.10
CA GLY A 103 -11.19 6.92 -5.88
C GLY A 103 -12.02 5.67 -6.14
N TRP A 104 -12.92 5.70 -7.13
CA TRP A 104 -13.73 4.53 -7.46
C TRP A 104 -12.89 3.34 -7.93
N ARG A 105 -11.88 3.61 -8.76
CA ARG A 105 -10.98 2.56 -9.23
C ARG A 105 -10.20 1.93 -8.07
N ALA A 106 -9.69 2.74 -7.16
CA ALA A 106 -8.99 2.25 -5.97
C ALA A 106 -9.89 1.34 -5.11
N VAL A 107 -11.15 1.74 -4.91
CA VAL A 107 -12.15 0.92 -4.22
C VAL A 107 -12.33 -0.42 -4.94
N THR A 108 -12.55 -0.42 -6.26
CA THR A 108 -12.72 -1.68 -7.02
C THR A 108 -11.51 -2.61 -6.92
N VAL A 109 -10.29 -2.06 -6.94
CA VAL A 109 -9.05 -2.84 -6.81
C VAL A 109 -8.93 -3.44 -5.41
N ALA A 110 -9.42 -2.75 -4.39
CA ALA A 110 -9.35 -3.20 -3.01
C ALA A 110 -10.49 -4.12 -2.58
N VAL A 111 -11.54 -4.32 -3.40
CA VAL A 111 -12.65 -5.24 -3.06
C VAL A 111 -12.15 -6.64 -2.68
N PRO A 112 -11.29 -7.33 -3.47
CA PRO A 112 -10.87 -8.69 -3.13
C PRO A 112 -10.21 -8.84 -1.73
N PRO A 113 -9.18 -8.06 -1.35
CA PRO A 113 -8.58 -8.19 -0.03
C PRO A 113 -9.52 -7.75 1.10
N VAL A 114 -10.38 -6.75 0.86
CA VAL A 114 -11.33 -6.29 1.87
C VAL A 114 -12.40 -7.35 2.15
N VAL A 115 -12.91 -8.01 1.10
CA VAL A 115 -13.86 -9.12 1.25
C VAL A 115 -13.20 -10.31 1.95
N ALA A 116 -11.96 -10.66 1.60
CA ALA A 116 -11.21 -11.70 2.29
C ALA A 116 -11.04 -11.38 3.79
N LEU A 117 -10.73 -10.13 4.13
CA LEU A 117 -10.57 -9.69 5.51
C LEU A 117 -11.91 -9.71 6.28
N ALA A 118 -13.00 -9.30 5.64
CA ALA A 118 -14.34 -9.40 6.22
C ALA A 118 -14.72 -10.87 6.50
N LEU A 119 -14.44 -11.77 5.56
CA LEU A 119 -14.64 -13.21 5.73
C LEU A 119 -13.77 -13.78 6.85
N LEU A 120 -12.51 -13.35 6.97
CA LEU A 120 -11.64 -13.73 8.07
C LEU A 120 -12.25 -13.32 9.42
N LEU A 121 -12.75 -12.09 9.55
CA LEU A 121 -13.42 -11.65 10.78
C LEU A 121 -14.67 -12.48 11.09
N THR A 122 -15.48 -12.83 10.08
CA THR A 122 -16.61 -13.75 10.29
C THR A 122 -16.17 -15.12 10.76
N ALA A 123 -15.10 -15.67 10.19
CA ALA A 123 -14.58 -16.98 10.57
C ALA A 123 -14.01 -16.97 12.01
N VAL A 124 -13.35 -15.88 12.40
CA VAL A 124 -12.89 -15.67 13.78
C VAL A 124 -14.08 -15.65 14.73
N GLU A 125 -15.14 -14.93 14.40
CA GLU A 125 -16.34 -14.85 15.26
C GLU A 125 -17.03 -16.22 15.40
N VAL A 126 -17.19 -16.96 14.30
CA VAL A 126 -17.72 -18.32 14.31
C VAL A 126 -16.86 -19.25 15.16
N TRP A 127 -15.53 -19.14 15.08
CA TRP A 127 -14.63 -19.92 15.92
C TRP A 127 -14.76 -19.57 17.40
N ARG A 128 -14.88 -18.28 17.74
CA ARG A 128 -15.06 -17.82 19.14
C ARG A 128 -16.35 -18.34 19.75
N ILE A 129 -17.44 -18.41 18.97
CA ILE A 129 -18.74 -18.91 19.44
C ILE A 129 -18.76 -20.43 19.52
N SER A 130 -18.24 -21.12 18.51
CA SER A 130 -18.34 -22.59 18.41
C SER A 130 -17.28 -23.33 19.24
N GLY A 131 -16.09 -22.77 19.41
CA GLY A 131 -14.94 -23.43 20.06
C GLY A 131 -14.40 -24.65 19.30
N GLN A 132 -14.89 -24.93 18.08
CA GLN A 132 -14.59 -26.15 17.36
C GLN A 132 -13.26 -26.06 16.61
N SER A 133 -12.36 -27.03 16.82
CA SER A 133 -11.00 -27.03 16.25
C SER A 133 -10.97 -27.18 14.71
N TRP A 134 -11.98 -27.77 14.09
CA TRP A 134 -12.02 -27.92 12.63
C TRP A 134 -12.20 -26.57 11.89
N VAL A 135 -12.70 -25.53 12.58
CA VAL A 135 -12.82 -24.16 12.04
C VAL A 135 -11.43 -23.49 11.89
N LEU A 136 -10.38 -24.02 12.51
CA LEU A 136 -9.02 -23.48 12.41
C LEU A 136 -8.45 -23.60 10.99
N VAL A 137 -8.81 -24.65 10.24
CA VAL A 137 -8.35 -24.85 8.86
C VAL A 137 -8.86 -23.75 7.92
N PRO A 138 -10.19 -23.50 7.79
CA PRO A 138 -10.68 -22.41 6.96
C PRO A 138 -10.23 -21.03 7.46
N LEU A 139 -10.06 -20.85 8.79
CA LEU A 139 -9.53 -19.62 9.36
C LEU A 139 -8.07 -19.36 8.90
N GLY A 140 -7.22 -20.39 8.91
CA GLY A 140 -5.85 -20.32 8.40
C GLY A 140 -5.78 -20.00 6.90
N VAL A 141 -6.68 -20.59 6.10
CA VAL A 141 -6.80 -20.28 4.67
C VAL A 141 -7.24 -18.83 4.47
N ALA A 142 -8.29 -18.39 5.16
CA ALA A 142 -8.77 -17.00 5.08
C ALA A 142 -7.71 -16.00 5.53
N ALA A 143 -6.94 -16.31 6.57
CA ALA A 143 -5.85 -15.47 7.06
C ALA A 143 -4.73 -15.36 6.01
N THR A 144 -4.37 -16.48 5.38
CA THR A 144 -3.34 -16.51 4.32
C THR A 144 -3.78 -15.72 3.09
N VAL A 145 -5.03 -15.93 2.64
CA VAL A 145 -5.59 -15.19 1.50
C VAL A 145 -5.69 -13.69 1.80
N SER A 146 -6.10 -13.33 3.02
CA SER A 146 -6.15 -11.93 3.46
C SER A 146 -4.76 -11.30 3.51
N ALA A 147 -3.76 -12.00 4.05
CA ALA A 147 -2.38 -11.53 4.11
C ALA A 147 -1.81 -11.31 2.71
N ILE A 148 -1.97 -12.29 1.80
CA ILE A 148 -1.55 -12.17 0.40
C ILE A 148 -2.29 -11.03 -0.30
N GLY A 149 -3.60 -10.90 -0.04
CA GLY A 149 -4.43 -9.84 -0.60
C GLY A 149 -3.97 -8.45 -0.14
N VAL A 150 -3.70 -8.27 1.16
CA VAL A 150 -3.21 -7.00 1.72
C VAL A 150 -1.82 -6.67 1.16
N LEU A 151 -0.91 -7.64 1.11
CA LEU A 151 0.41 -7.44 0.50
C LEU A 151 0.30 -7.09 -0.98
N GLY A 152 -0.52 -7.84 -1.74
CA GLY A 152 -0.77 -7.56 -3.15
C GLY A 152 -1.40 -6.18 -3.37
N LEU A 153 -2.28 -5.73 -2.46
CA LEU A 153 -2.92 -4.42 -2.53
C LEU A 153 -1.91 -3.27 -2.49
N THR A 154 -0.84 -3.39 -1.69
CA THR A 154 0.22 -2.37 -1.62
C THR A 154 0.96 -2.17 -2.95
N ALA A 155 1.05 -3.20 -3.80
CA ALA A 155 1.59 -3.11 -5.15
C ALA A 155 0.51 -2.79 -6.20
N ALA A 156 -0.69 -3.33 -6.03
CA ALA A 156 -1.81 -3.20 -6.96
C ALA A 156 -2.32 -1.76 -7.06
N LEU A 157 -2.40 -1.03 -5.95
CA LEU A 157 -2.83 0.38 -5.90
C LEU A 157 -1.94 1.29 -6.78
N PRO A 158 -0.62 1.39 -6.56
CA PRO A 158 0.23 2.25 -7.40
C PRO A 158 0.24 1.79 -8.86
N LEU A 159 0.22 0.48 -9.14
CA LEU A 159 0.11 -0.04 -10.50
C LEU A 159 -1.21 0.35 -11.19
N ALA A 160 -2.32 0.31 -10.47
CA ALA A 160 -3.65 0.68 -10.98
C ALA A 160 -3.73 2.16 -11.37
N LEU A 161 -3.03 3.02 -10.63
CA LEU A 161 -3.01 4.46 -10.83
C LEU A 161 -2.14 4.85 -12.02
N GLU A 162 -0.98 4.21 -12.19
CA GLU A 162 -0.02 4.53 -13.25
C GLU A 162 -0.37 3.87 -14.59
N ARG A 163 -0.91 2.65 -14.56
CA ARG A 163 -1.22 1.89 -15.78
C ARG A 163 -2.71 1.65 -15.89
N PRO A 164 -3.49 2.64 -16.37
CA PRO A 164 -4.94 2.52 -16.40
C PRO A 164 -5.47 1.42 -17.34
N GLY A 165 -4.65 0.90 -18.25
CA GLY A 165 -4.97 -0.24 -19.11
C GLY A 165 -4.93 -1.60 -18.41
N LEU A 166 -4.20 -1.75 -17.30
CA LEU A 166 -4.18 -3.00 -16.53
C LEU A 166 -5.41 -3.07 -15.62
N ARG A 167 -6.26 -4.07 -15.81
CA ARG A 167 -7.52 -4.24 -15.07
C ARG A 167 -7.69 -5.69 -14.60
N GLY A 168 -8.50 -5.86 -13.54
CA GLY A 168 -8.94 -7.16 -13.05
C GLY A 168 -7.80 -8.10 -12.68
N THR A 169 -7.85 -9.32 -13.21
CA THR A 169 -6.90 -10.40 -12.90
C THR A 169 -5.48 -10.11 -13.38
N ALA A 170 -5.30 -9.46 -14.53
CA ALA A 170 -3.97 -9.14 -15.06
C ALA A 170 -3.21 -8.17 -14.13
N LEU A 171 -3.93 -7.21 -13.54
CA LEU A 171 -3.36 -6.29 -12.55
C LEU A 171 -2.93 -7.02 -11.28
N TRP A 172 -3.80 -7.88 -10.75
CA TRP A 172 -3.51 -8.66 -9.56
C TRP A 172 -2.39 -9.67 -9.77
N LEU A 173 -2.35 -10.37 -10.90
CA LEU A 173 -1.25 -11.29 -11.24
C LEU A 173 0.08 -10.54 -11.35
N SER A 174 0.08 -9.35 -11.97
CA SER A 174 1.29 -8.52 -12.07
C SER A 174 1.77 -8.04 -10.70
N ALA A 175 0.83 -7.58 -9.85
CA ALA A 175 1.12 -7.15 -8.50
C ALA A 175 1.66 -8.30 -7.64
N LEU A 176 1.01 -9.47 -7.68
CA LEU A 176 1.42 -10.65 -6.93
C LEU A 176 2.76 -11.20 -7.44
N PHE A 177 3.01 -11.15 -8.74
CA PHE A 177 4.31 -11.51 -9.31
C PHE A 177 5.42 -10.60 -8.76
N LEU A 178 5.15 -9.30 -8.67
CA LEU A 178 6.09 -8.31 -8.16
C LEU A 178 6.36 -8.51 -6.66
N VAL A 179 5.32 -8.80 -5.87
CA VAL A 179 5.44 -9.18 -4.45
C VAL A 179 6.22 -10.49 -4.29
N ALA A 180 5.93 -11.51 -5.11
CA ALA A 180 6.61 -12.80 -5.05
C ALA A 180 8.10 -12.71 -5.39
N LYS A 181 8.48 -11.81 -6.30
CA LYS A 181 9.89 -11.57 -6.64
C LYS A 181 10.64 -10.80 -5.55
N ARG A 182 9.96 -9.95 -4.77
CA ARG A 182 10.57 -9.09 -3.74
C ARG A 182 9.70 -8.96 -2.49
N PRO A 183 9.51 -10.03 -1.71
CA PRO A 183 8.61 -10.01 -0.57
C PRO A 183 9.07 -9.04 0.52
N LEU A 184 10.39 -8.88 0.71
CA LEU A 184 10.98 -8.06 1.77
C LEU A 184 10.53 -6.59 1.71
N SER A 185 10.45 -6.00 0.51
CA SER A 185 10.07 -4.59 0.37
C SER A 185 8.61 -4.35 0.79
N PHE A 186 7.72 -5.31 0.52
CA PHE A 186 6.31 -5.21 0.91
C PHE A 186 6.08 -5.58 2.38
N ILE A 187 6.84 -6.54 2.89
CA ILE A 187 6.86 -6.85 4.33
C ILE A 187 7.31 -5.61 5.11
N ALA A 188 8.30 -4.86 4.61
CA ALA A 188 8.74 -3.61 5.26
C ALA A 188 7.60 -2.57 5.35
N VAL A 189 6.78 -2.42 4.30
CA VAL A 189 5.59 -1.54 4.31
C VAL A 189 4.58 -2.02 5.36
N ALA A 190 4.30 -3.33 5.39
CA ALA A 190 3.36 -3.92 6.36
C ALA A 190 3.86 -3.78 7.80
N CYS A 191 5.15 -4.02 8.04
CA CYS A 191 5.81 -3.85 9.33
C CYS A 191 5.79 -2.37 9.77
N LEU A 192 6.05 -1.44 8.85
CA LEU A 192 5.99 0.00 9.14
C LEU A 192 4.59 0.44 9.53
N ALA A 193 3.57 -0.01 8.78
CA ALA A 193 2.18 0.27 9.10
C ALA A 193 1.78 -0.35 10.45
N GLY A 194 2.13 -1.61 10.70
CA GLY A 194 1.84 -2.31 11.95
C GLY A 194 2.52 -1.67 13.16
N MET A 195 3.84 -1.43 13.09
CA MET A 195 4.59 -0.75 14.16
C MET A 195 4.09 0.68 14.37
N GLY A 196 3.72 1.38 13.30
CA GLY A 196 3.15 2.71 13.38
C GLY A 196 1.81 2.76 14.09
N ILE A 197 0.89 1.83 13.76
CA ILE A 197 -0.39 1.69 14.43
C ILE A 197 -0.17 1.34 15.91
N TRP A 198 0.74 0.39 16.19
CA TRP A 198 1.07 0.00 17.56
C TRP A 198 1.64 1.18 18.36
N ALA A 199 2.63 1.90 17.82
CA ALA A 199 3.22 3.07 18.46
C ALA A 199 2.20 4.19 18.69
N ALA A 200 1.29 4.41 17.72
CA ALA A 200 0.18 5.33 17.86
C ALA A 200 -0.76 4.96 19.01
N THR A 201 -1.10 3.67 19.15
CA THR A 201 -1.95 3.20 20.25
C THR A 201 -1.25 3.24 21.60
N ALA A 202 0.08 3.10 21.63
CA ALA A 202 0.85 3.02 22.87
C ALA A 202 1.29 4.40 23.39
N TRP A 203 1.60 5.37 22.52
CA TRP A 203 2.25 6.63 22.91
C TRP A 203 1.30 7.82 22.76
N THR A 204 0.95 8.21 21.53
CA THR A 204 0.11 9.38 21.27
C THR A 204 -0.70 9.25 19.97
N ALA A 205 -1.96 9.69 20.00
CA ALA A 205 -2.84 9.70 18.84
C ALA A 205 -2.31 10.58 17.68
N SER A 206 -1.51 11.60 17.98
CA SER A 206 -0.90 12.47 16.98
C SER A 206 0.01 11.72 16.00
N LEU A 207 0.57 10.57 16.40
CA LEU A 207 1.36 9.71 15.50
C LEU A 207 0.52 9.08 14.39
N LEU A 208 -0.79 8.88 14.60
CA LEU A 208 -1.68 8.37 13.54
C LEU A 208 -1.77 9.33 12.37
N LEU A 209 -1.72 10.65 12.63
CA LEU A 209 -1.76 11.66 11.57
C LEU A 209 -0.48 11.67 10.74
N LEU A 210 0.64 11.21 11.30
CA LEU A 210 1.91 11.21 10.60
C LEU A 210 2.17 9.91 9.83
N LEU A 211 1.44 8.83 10.13
CA LEU A 211 1.72 7.49 9.60
C LEU A 211 1.32 7.24 8.13
N PRO A 212 0.18 7.75 7.61
CA PRO A 212 -0.28 7.42 6.25
C PRO A 212 0.70 7.87 5.16
N ALA A 213 1.28 9.06 5.31
CA ALA A 213 2.25 9.62 4.36
C ALA A 213 3.52 8.77 4.19
N PRO A 214 4.29 8.42 5.25
CA PRO A 214 5.48 7.58 5.13
C PRO A 214 5.13 6.17 4.63
N VAL A 215 3.99 5.60 5.03
CA VAL A 215 3.56 4.30 4.48
C VAL A 215 3.32 4.39 2.97
N ALA A 216 2.63 5.43 2.50
CA ALA A 216 2.42 5.66 1.07
C ALA A 216 3.74 5.87 0.31
N LEU A 217 4.66 6.66 0.85
CA LEU A 217 5.98 6.91 0.25
C LEU A 217 6.83 5.64 0.16
N VAL A 218 6.88 4.84 1.22
CA VAL A 218 7.63 3.57 1.23
C VAL A 218 6.98 2.55 0.30
N ALA A 219 5.65 2.49 0.22
CA ALA A 219 4.95 1.64 -0.73
C ALA A 219 5.26 2.03 -2.19
N SER A 220 5.18 3.33 -2.52
CA SER A 220 5.55 3.84 -3.84
C SER A 220 7.03 3.56 -4.16
N ALA A 221 7.93 3.82 -3.22
CA ALA A 221 9.36 3.55 -3.39
C ALA A 221 9.62 2.06 -3.62
N ALA A 222 9.01 1.17 -2.82
CA ALA A 222 9.14 -0.28 -2.96
C ALA A 222 8.70 -0.80 -4.34
N VAL A 223 7.61 -0.24 -4.89
CA VAL A 223 7.12 -0.62 -6.22
C VAL A 223 8.07 -0.15 -7.30
N TRP A 224 8.55 1.10 -7.24
CA TRP A 224 9.44 1.65 -8.26
C TRP A 224 10.85 1.06 -8.21
N THR A 225 11.41 0.81 -7.03
CA THR A 225 12.70 0.12 -6.91
C THR A 225 12.60 -1.33 -7.41
N SER A 226 11.49 -2.01 -7.14
CA SER A 226 11.25 -3.36 -7.65
C SER A 226 11.04 -3.37 -9.17
N ALA A 227 10.29 -2.40 -9.71
CA ALA A 227 10.05 -2.29 -11.15
C ALA A 227 11.31 -1.93 -11.95
N ALA A 228 12.12 -0.99 -11.44
CA ALA A 228 13.39 -0.60 -12.05
C ALA A 228 14.34 -1.80 -12.19
N ARG A 229 14.42 -2.63 -11.15
CA ARG A 229 15.27 -3.81 -11.11
C ARG A 229 14.80 -4.98 -11.97
N LEU A 230 13.52 -5.02 -12.29
CA LEU A 230 12.97 -6.00 -13.24
C LEU A 230 13.08 -5.51 -14.69
N GLY A 231 13.72 -4.35 -14.94
CA GLY A 231 13.84 -3.76 -16.27
C GLY A 231 12.50 -3.26 -16.84
N LEU A 232 11.45 -3.18 -16.01
CA LEU A 232 10.10 -2.77 -16.41
C LEU A 232 9.95 -1.23 -16.47
N ALA A 233 11.03 -0.55 -16.90
CA ALA A 233 11.35 0.88 -16.80
C ALA A 233 10.16 1.83 -16.54
N ALA A 234 10.46 2.83 -15.70
CA ALA A 234 9.58 3.93 -15.29
C ALA A 234 8.69 4.47 -16.43
N PRO A 235 7.49 5.00 -16.11
CA PRO A 235 6.53 5.44 -17.12
C PRO A 235 7.25 6.36 -18.11
N LYS A 236 7.17 6.03 -19.39
CA LYS A 236 7.60 6.95 -20.44
C LYS A 236 6.77 8.23 -20.30
N GLU A 237 7.47 9.35 -20.33
CA GLU A 237 6.89 10.71 -20.34
C GLU A 237 5.84 10.89 -21.44
#